data_AF-A0A3R6QS42-F1
#
_entry.id   AF-A0A3R6QS42-F1
#
_cell.length_a   1.000
_cell.length_b   1.000
_cell.length_c   1.000
_cell.angle_alpha   90.00
_cell.angle_beta   90.00
_cell.angle_gamma   90.00
#
_symmetry.space_group_name_H-M   'P 1'
#
loop_
_entity.id
_entity.type
_entity.pdbx_description
1 polymer ?
#
loop_
_entity_poly.entity_id
_entity_poly.type
_entity_poly.pdbx_seq_one_letter_code
_entity_poly.pdbx_strand_id
1 'polypeptide(L)'
;MGTIADVAVKVKVLKEDFPKTITDTLKESTPLIKSMIQDQLMAGVDENGKPLKPSYLDDPYFGTVKSGKRAGQKRSDRQRKFLANLYMEWKEKLYPPASTFLLGLRARSIETPNLIIIGPYHQSITPRIVGDKIVTESIGFYAGDDIEKKYGSSHLGLTKEARAHLVEYRLTPAITNLLKELGFK
;
A
#
# COMPACT_ATOMS: atom_id res chain seq x y z
N MET A 1 -21.55 -17.09 41.08
CA MET A 1 -20.82 -15.82 41.29
C MET A 1 -19.39 -16.05 40.84
N GLY A 2 -18.87 -15.25 39.90
CA GLY A 2 -17.45 -15.34 39.55
C GLY A 2 -16.61 -14.73 40.67
N THR A 3 -15.54 -15.41 41.08
CA THR A 3 -14.64 -14.89 42.11
C THR A 3 -13.69 -13.84 41.51
N ILE A 4 -13.08 -13.01 42.36
CA ILE A 4 -12.01 -12.09 41.94
C ILE A 4 -10.86 -12.86 41.29
N ALA A 5 -10.58 -14.09 41.75
CA ALA A 5 -9.56 -14.96 41.18
C ALA A 5 -9.90 -15.36 39.74
N ASP A 6 -11.16 -15.70 39.44
CA ASP A 6 -11.60 -16.06 38.09
C ASP A 6 -11.44 -14.88 37.11
N VAL A 7 -11.74 -13.66 37.57
CA VAL A 7 -11.53 -12.44 36.77
C VAL A 7 -10.05 -12.21 36.52
N ALA A 8 -9.19 -12.38 37.53
CA ALA A 8 -7.74 -12.20 37.39
C ALA A 8 -7.13 -13.19 36.38
N VAL A 9 -7.57 -14.45 36.39
CA VAL A 9 -7.15 -15.45 35.40
C VAL A 9 -7.54 -15.03 33.99
N LYS A 10 -8.79 -14.60 33.78
CA LYS A 10 -9.28 -14.14 32.46
C LYS A 10 -8.52 -12.92 31.94
N VAL A 11 -8.19 -11.97 32.81
CA VAL A 11 -7.40 -10.79 32.44
C VAL A 11 -5.98 -11.18 32.06
N LYS A 12 -5.38 -12.16 32.75
CA LYS A 12 -4.05 -12.68 32.40
C LYS A 12 -4.06 -13.33 31.01
N VAL A 13 -5.04 -14.19 30.74
CA VAL A 13 -5.21 -14.83 29.43
C VAL A 13 -5.42 -13.77 28.35
N LEU A 14 -6.30 -12.79 28.58
CA LEU A 14 -6.50 -11.68 27.65
C LEU A 14 -5.20 -10.95 27.32
N LYS A 15 -4.35 -10.67 28.32
CA LYS A 15 -3.06 -10.00 28.10
C LYS A 15 -2.13 -10.81 27.21
N GLU A 16 -2.14 -12.14 27.32
CA GLU A 16 -1.29 -13.05 26.54
C GLU A 16 -1.84 -13.27 25.13
N ASP A 17 -3.15 -13.46 24.99
CA ASP A 17 -3.79 -13.81 23.72
C ASP A 17 -4.08 -12.59 22.84
N PHE A 18 -4.36 -11.41 23.41
CA PHE A 18 -4.66 -10.20 22.65
C PHE A 18 -3.64 -9.84 21.54
N PRO A 19 -2.32 -9.72 21.83
CA PRO A 19 -1.33 -9.41 20.78
C PRO A 19 -1.23 -10.54 19.73
N LYS A 20 -1.45 -11.79 20.14
CA LYS A 20 -1.44 -12.95 19.24
C LYS A 20 -2.65 -12.91 18.30
N THR A 21 -3.85 -12.68 18.82
CA THR A 21 -5.08 -12.53 18.04
C THR A 21 -4.94 -11.42 17.00
N ILE A 22 -4.39 -10.26 17.37
CA ILE A 22 -4.12 -9.17 16.42
C ILE A 22 -3.17 -9.66 15.32
N THR A 23 -2.03 -10.22 15.70
CA THR A 23 -0.99 -10.64 14.75
C THR A 23 -1.50 -11.69 13.77
N ASP A 24 -2.21 -12.71 14.27
CA ASP A 24 -2.74 -13.79 13.45
C ASP A 24 -3.86 -13.30 12.53
N THR A 25 -4.75 -12.43 13.03
CA THR A 25 -5.79 -11.78 12.20
C THR A 25 -5.17 -10.94 11.08
N LEU A 26 -4.09 -10.20 11.35
CA LEU A 26 -3.39 -9.44 10.32
C LEU A 26 -2.71 -10.36 9.29
N LYS A 27 -2.11 -11.47 9.72
CA LYS A 27 -1.53 -12.47 8.81
C LYS A 27 -2.60 -13.07 7.90
N GLU A 28 -3.74 -13.47 8.44
CA GLU A 28 -4.88 -13.95 7.66
C GLU A 28 -5.44 -12.88 6.71
N SER A 29 -5.34 -11.61 7.11
CA SER A 29 -5.78 -10.46 6.30
C SER A 29 -4.77 -10.02 5.24
N THR A 30 -3.60 -10.67 5.11
CA THR A 30 -2.56 -10.32 4.14
C THR A 30 -3.09 -10.16 2.70
N PRO A 31 -3.98 -11.04 2.18
CA PRO A 31 -4.56 -10.84 0.84
C PRO A 31 -5.37 -9.55 0.73
N LEU A 32 -6.15 -9.20 1.75
CA LEU A 32 -6.92 -7.94 1.79
C LEU A 32 -5.97 -6.73 1.89
N ILE A 33 -4.94 -6.81 2.73
CA ILE A 33 -3.92 -5.76 2.86
C ILE A 33 -3.28 -5.49 1.50
N LYS A 34 -2.92 -6.55 0.76
CA LYS A 34 -2.39 -6.44 -0.60
C LYS A 34 -3.36 -5.72 -1.52
N SER A 35 -4.63 -6.13 -1.53
CA SER A 35 -5.66 -5.50 -2.38
C SER A 35 -5.86 -4.02 -2.05
N MET A 36 -5.82 -3.62 -0.76
CA MET A 36 -5.91 -2.22 -0.36
C MET A 36 -4.70 -1.40 -0.83
N ILE A 37 -3.49 -1.94 -0.72
CA ILE A 37 -2.28 -1.24 -1.21
C ILE A 37 -2.35 -1.08 -2.73
N GLN A 38 -2.79 -2.11 -3.46
CA GLN A 38 -3.04 -1.99 -4.90
C GLN A 38 -4.10 -0.93 -5.21
N ASP A 39 -5.21 -0.90 -4.46
CA ASP A 39 -6.26 0.13 -4.61
C ASP A 39 -5.71 1.55 -4.40
N GLN A 40 -4.90 1.76 -3.35
CA GLN A 40 -4.21 3.04 -3.10
C GLN A 40 -3.26 3.44 -4.23
N LEU A 41 -2.46 2.49 -4.73
CA LEU A 41 -1.56 2.73 -5.85
C LEU A 41 -2.37 3.07 -7.12
N MET A 42 -3.53 2.46 -7.34
CA MET A 42 -4.44 2.83 -8.43
C MET A 42 -4.93 4.28 -8.30
N ALA A 43 -5.29 4.70 -7.09
CA ALA A 43 -5.61 6.08 -6.75
C ALA A 43 -4.38 7.02 -6.73
N GLY A 44 -3.17 6.49 -6.96
CA GLY A 44 -1.94 7.28 -7.00
C GLY A 44 -1.66 8.00 -5.68
N VAL A 45 -1.95 7.38 -4.54
CA VAL A 45 -1.70 7.96 -3.21
C VAL A 45 -0.72 7.15 -2.36
N ASP A 46 0.01 7.83 -1.48
CA ASP A 46 0.85 7.23 -0.45
C ASP A 46 0.08 6.94 0.85
N GLU A 47 0.76 6.42 1.87
CA GLU A 47 0.18 6.13 3.20
C GLU A 47 -0.45 7.34 3.92
N ASN A 48 -0.11 8.56 3.49
CA ASN A 48 -0.63 9.80 4.04
C ASN A 48 -1.81 10.33 3.22
N GLY A 49 -2.25 9.60 2.19
CA GLY A 49 -3.27 10.03 1.25
C GLY A 49 -2.79 11.13 0.30
N LYS A 50 -1.48 11.38 0.22
CA LYS A 50 -0.90 12.38 -0.66
C LYS A 50 -0.60 11.77 -2.02
N PRO A 51 -0.68 12.55 -3.12
CA PRO A 51 -0.31 12.06 -4.44
C PRO A 51 1.12 11.52 -4.46
N LEU A 52 1.32 10.38 -5.13
CA LEU A 52 2.64 9.78 -5.32
C LEU A 52 3.62 10.76 -5.97
N LYS A 53 4.84 10.79 -5.44
CA LYS A 53 5.94 11.61 -5.96
C LYS A 53 7.16 10.74 -6.25
N PRO A 54 7.87 11.01 -7.37
CA PRO A 54 7.66 12.10 -8.33
C PRO A 54 6.41 11.91 -9.23
N SER A 55 5.87 13.01 -9.77
CA SER A 55 4.85 12.98 -10.83
C SER A 55 5.50 12.54 -12.16
N TYR A 56 4.71 12.26 -13.20
CA TYR A 56 5.28 12.03 -14.54
C TYR A 56 6.11 13.21 -15.04
N LEU A 57 5.64 14.45 -14.79
CA LEU A 57 6.31 15.67 -15.21
C LEU A 57 7.59 15.96 -14.42
N ASP A 58 7.74 15.39 -13.23
CA ASP A 58 8.91 15.56 -12.36
C ASP A 58 9.82 14.32 -12.35
N ASP A 59 9.48 13.30 -13.15
CA ASP A 59 10.15 12.01 -13.13
C ASP A 59 11.58 12.10 -13.71
N PRO A 60 12.62 11.75 -12.92
CA PRO A 60 14.00 11.70 -13.40
C PRO A 60 14.22 10.72 -14.55
N TYR A 61 13.35 9.72 -14.71
CA TYR A 61 13.41 8.73 -15.79
C TYR A 61 13.49 9.38 -17.18
N PHE A 62 12.69 10.43 -17.41
CA PHE A 62 12.67 11.15 -18.69
C PHE A 62 13.90 12.06 -18.88
N GLY A 63 14.66 12.34 -17.82
CA GLY A 63 15.79 13.26 -17.83
C GLY A 63 17.07 12.72 -18.47
N THR A 64 17.19 11.42 -18.71
CA THR A 64 18.42 10.79 -19.25
C THR A 64 18.15 9.83 -20.40
N VAL A 65 18.99 9.87 -21.43
CA VAL A 65 18.94 8.91 -22.54
C VAL A 65 19.33 7.53 -22.03
N LYS A 66 18.49 6.51 -22.27
CA LYS A 66 18.66 5.16 -21.72
C LYS A 66 19.36 4.18 -22.65
N SER A 67 19.44 4.46 -23.95
CA SER A 67 19.98 3.52 -24.94
C SER A 67 20.67 4.23 -26.12
N GLY A 68 21.50 3.47 -26.84
CA GLY A 68 22.24 3.93 -28.00
C GLY A 68 23.49 4.74 -27.68
N LYS A 69 24.12 5.33 -28.71
CA LYS A 69 25.41 6.05 -28.60
C LYS A 69 25.41 7.25 -27.64
N ARG A 70 24.24 7.74 -27.25
CA ARG A 70 24.06 8.88 -26.34
C ARG A 70 23.56 8.46 -24.94
N ALA A 71 23.57 7.17 -24.62
CA ALA A 71 23.17 6.69 -23.30
C ALA A 71 23.92 7.42 -22.19
N GLY A 72 23.19 7.82 -21.13
CA GLY A 72 23.73 8.62 -20.03
C GLY A 72 23.70 10.14 -20.25
N GLN A 73 23.48 10.64 -21.48
CA GLN A 73 23.36 12.08 -21.72
C GLN A 73 22.06 12.64 -21.12
N LYS A 74 22.15 13.81 -20.48
CA LYS A 74 21.00 14.55 -19.96
C LYS A 74 20.17 15.10 -21.13
N ARG A 75 18.84 14.98 -21.02
CA ARG A 75 17.89 15.63 -21.93
C ARG A 75 17.64 17.06 -21.48
N SER A 76 17.29 17.92 -22.44
CA SER A 76 16.75 19.25 -22.13
C SER A 76 15.38 19.14 -21.44
N ASP A 77 14.99 20.16 -20.67
CA ASP A 77 13.69 20.19 -20.00
C ASP A 77 12.52 20.08 -20.97
N ARG A 78 12.63 20.70 -22.15
CA ARG A 78 11.60 20.59 -23.19
C ARG A 78 11.41 19.16 -23.67
N GLN A 79 12.51 18.44 -23.93
CA GLN A 79 12.47 17.03 -24.32
C GLN A 79 11.94 16.14 -23.20
N ARG A 80 12.36 16.41 -21.96
CA ARG A 80 11.90 15.68 -20.77
C ARG A 80 10.39 15.79 -20.61
N LYS A 81 9.85 17.01 -20.63
CA LYS A 81 8.40 17.28 -20.52
C LYS A 81 7.61 16.69 -21.69
N PHE A 82 8.13 16.80 -22.91
CA PHE A 82 7.48 16.20 -24.08
C PHE A 82 7.33 14.67 -23.95
N LEU A 83 8.39 13.96 -23.56
CA LEU A 83 8.33 12.52 -23.35
C LEU A 83 7.43 12.14 -22.17
N ALA A 84 7.46 12.92 -21.09
CA ALA A 84 6.57 12.73 -19.94
C ALA A 84 5.10 12.87 -20.34
N ASN A 85 4.75 13.87 -21.15
CA ASN A 85 3.39 14.08 -21.66
C ASN A 85 2.93 12.91 -22.53
N LEU A 86 3.75 12.47 -23.49
CA LEU A 86 3.41 11.32 -24.34
C LEU A 86 3.18 10.05 -23.50
N TYR A 87 4.00 9.84 -22.47
CA TYR A 87 3.83 8.70 -21.56
C TYR A 87 2.56 8.82 -20.72
N MET A 88 2.26 10.02 -20.24
CA MET A 88 1.07 10.33 -19.45
C MET A 88 -0.21 10.11 -20.28
N GLU A 89 -0.27 10.61 -21.51
CA GLU A 89 -1.39 10.40 -22.44
C GLU A 89 -1.59 8.91 -22.75
N TRP A 90 -0.49 8.19 -23.01
CA TRP A 90 -0.53 6.75 -23.21
C TRP A 90 -1.07 6.02 -21.96
N LYS A 91 -0.65 6.43 -20.77
CA LYS A 91 -1.11 5.86 -19.50
C LYS A 91 -2.56 6.17 -19.21
N GLU A 92 -3.01 7.39 -19.47
CA GLU A 92 -4.41 7.79 -19.35
C GLU A 92 -5.30 6.92 -20.25
N LYS A 93 -4.88 6.67 -21.49
CA LYS A 93 -5.64 5.82 -22.42
C LYS A 93 -5.77 4.37 -21.92
N LEU A 94 -4.74 3.82 -21.29
CA LEU A 94 -4.76 2.44 -20.78
C LEU A 94 -5.46 2.30 -19.42
N TYR A 95 -5.23 3.26 -18.53
CA TYR A 95 -5.71 3.26 -17.15
C TYR A 95 -6.18 4.68 -16.78
N PRO A 96 -7.37 5.08 -17.27
CA PRO A 96 -7.89 6.41 -17.02
C PRO A 96 -8.07 6.64 -15.53
N PRO A 97 -7.84 7.87 -15.02
CA PRO A 97 -8.12 8.18 -13.63
C PRO A 97 -9.58 7.87 -13.28
N ALA A 98 -9.75 7.00 -12.29
CA ALA A 98 -11.05 6.59 -11.79
C ALA A 98 -10.99 6.52 -10.26
N SER A 99 -12.14 6.71 -9.61
CA SER A 99 -12.27 6.41 -8.20
C SER A 99 -12.10 4.91 -7.97
N THR A 100 -11.53 4.57 -6.83
CA THR A 100 -11.26 3.17 -6.50
C THR A 100 -12.45 2.52 -5.81
N PHE A 101 -12.61 1.21 -5.98
CA PHE A 101 -13.80 0.50 -5.49
C PHE A 101 -13.67 0.08 -4.02
N LEU A 102 -12.51 -0.45 -3.63
CA LEU A 102 -12.34 -1.07 -2.32
C LEU A 102 -12.31 -0.02 -1.19
N LEU A 103 -11.55 1.05 -1.37
CA LEU A 103 -11.40 2.11 -0.37
C LEU A 103 -12.19 3.39 -0.70
N GLY A 104 -12.86 3.44 -1.86
CA GLY A 104 -13.61 4.62 -2.29
C GLY A 104 -12.73 5.86 -2.51
N LEU A 105 -11.45 5.67 -2.84
CA LEU A 105 -10.51 6.77 -3.00
C LEU A 105 -10.82 7.58 -4.25
N ARG A 106 -10.57 8.89 -4.19
CA ARG A 106 -10.79 9.79 -5.32
C ARG A 106 -9.86 9.44 -6.49
N ALA A 107 -10.31 9.77 -7.70
CA ALA A 107 -9.48 9.65 -8.88
C ALA A 107 -8.20 10.50 -8.74
N ARG A 108 -7.07 9.93 -9.16
CA ARG A 108 -5.78 10.63 -9.23
C ARG A 108 -5.80 11.76 -10.25
N SER A 109 -4.86 12.71 -10.13
CA SER A 109 -4.51 13.57 -11.27
C SER A 109 -3.90 12.72 -12.39
N ILE A 110 -4.12 13.13 -13.64
CA ILE A 110 -3.48 12.50 -14.80
C ILE A 110 -1.95 12.49 -14.68
N GLU A 111 -1.37 13.52 -14.06
CA GLU A 111 0.08 13.68 -13.84
C GLU A 111 0.64 12.74 -12.78
N THR A 112 -0.22 12.24 -11.89
CA THR A 112 0.17 11.35 -10.79
C THR A 112 0.24 9.92 -11.27
N PRO A 113 1.34 9.19 -11.04
CA PRO A 113 1.45 7.80 -11.46
C PRO A 113 0.53 6.88 -10.65
N ASN A 114 0.08 5.77 -11.25
CA ASN A 114 -0.62 4.69 -10.56
C ASN A 114 0.26 3.44 -10.32
N LEU A 115 1.54 3.53 -10.72
CA LEU A 115 2.54 2.45 -10.73
C LEU A 115 2.11 1.16 -11.44
N ILE A 116 1.07 1.21 -12.28
CA ILE A 116 0.69 0.11 -13.17
C ILE A 116 1.48 0.28 -14.46
N ILE A 117 2.74 -0.15 -14.47
CA ILE A 117 3.60 -0.03 -15.66
C ILE A 117 3.22 -1.10 -16.69
N ILE A 118 3.19 -2.38 -16.28
CA ILE A 118 2.73 -3.55 -17.07
C ILE A 118 1.78 -4.46 -16.25
N GLY A 119 1.56 -4.17 -14.95
CA GLY A 119 0.89 -5.07 -13.99
C GLY A 119 1.83 -5.86 -13.04
N PRO A 120 3.02 -6.35 -13.46
CA PRO A 120 3.92 -7.13 -12.62
C PRO A 120 4.35 -6.44 -11.33
N TYR A 121 4.59 -5.12 -11.34
CA TYR A 121 4.91 -4.40 -10.10
C TYR A 121 3.75 -4.48 -9.08
N HIS A 122 2.53 -4.17 -9.52
CA HIS A 122 1.34 -4.32 -8.68
C HIS A 122 1.14 -5.75 -8.17
N GLN A 123 1.36 -6.75 -9.02
CA GLN A 123 1.24 -8.16 -8.66
C GLN A 123 2.32 -8.62 -7.67
N SER A 124 3.52 -8.02 -7.76
CA SER A 124 4.65 -8.33 -6.87
C SER A 124 4.52 -7.78 -5.46
N ILE A 125 3.61 -6.82 -5.24
CA ILE A 125 3.37 -6.24 -3.91
C ILE A 125 2.98 -7.35 -2.93
N THR A 126 3.78 -7.48 -1.88
CA THR A 126 3.68 -8.55 -0.90
C THR A 126 3.79 -7.96 0.51
N PRO A 127 2.66 -7.81 1.22
CA PRO A 127 2.70 -7.46 2.63
C PRO A 127 3.14 -8.66 3.47
N ARG A 128 3.86 -8.39 4.55
CA ARG A 128 4.25 -9.35 5.58
C ARG A 128 4.04 -8.74 6.96
N ILE A 129 3.57 -9.56 7.89
CA ILE A 129 3.46 -9.18 9.30
C ILE A 129 4.75 -9.62 10.00
N VAL A 130 5.54 -8.66 10.46
CA VAL A 130 6.82 -8.88 11.14
C VAL A 130 6.79 -8.19 12.49
N GLY A 131 6.69 -8.97 13.55
CA GLY A 131 6.49 -8.45 14.91
C GLY A 131 5.21 -7.61 14.98
N ASP A 132 5.36 -6.34 15.32
CA ASP A 132 4.29 -5.34 15.44
C ASP A 132 4.08 -4.49 14.18
N LYS A 133 4.71 -4.86 13.05
CA LYS A 133 4.71 -4.06 11.82
C LYS A 133 4.14 -4.83 10.63
N ILE A 134 3.45 -4.07 9.77
CA ILE A 134 3.17 -4.48 8.40
C ILE A 134 4.31 -3.95 7.54
N VAL A 135 5.10 -4.85 6.97
CA VAL A 135 6.17 -4.53 6.03
C VAL A 135 5.70 -4.91 4.64
N THR A 136 5.72 -3.99 3.70
CA THR A 136 5.32 -4.24 2.31
C THR A 136 6.49 -3.98 1.39
N GLU A 137 6.74 -4.91 0.48
CA GLU A 137 7.76 -4.81 -0.56
C GLU A 137 7.28 -5.49 -1.86
N SER A 138 8.00 -5.26 -2.93
CA SER A 138 7.87 -5.90 -4.24
C SER A 138 8.75 -7.14 -4.30
N ILE A 139 8.15 -8.33 -4.47
CA ILE A 139 8.89 -9.61 -4.56
C ILE A 139 8.76 -10.19 -5.96
N GLY A 140 9.90 -10.53 -6.57
CA GLY A 140 9.94 -11.23 -7.86
C GLY A 140 9.79 -10.33 -9.09
N PHE A 141 9.76 -9.00 -8.93
CA PHE A 141 9.81 -8.04 -10.04
C PHE A 141 11.19 -7.40 -10.14
N TYR A 142 11.82 -7.51 -11.30
CA TYR A 142 13.23 -7.12 -11.51
C TYR A 142 13.55 -5.64 -11.24
N ALA A 143 12.53 -4.77 -11.30
CA ALA A 143 12.69 -3.33 -11.07
C ALA A 143 11.94 -2.86 -9.80
N GLY A 144 11.61 -3.78 -8.89
CA GLY A 144 10.92 -3.46 -7.63
C GLY A 144 11.71 -2.45 -6.80
N ASP A 145 12.95 -2.79 -6.47
CA ASP A 145 13.87 -1.96 -5.68
C ASP A 145 14.05 -0.54 -6.24
N ASP A 146 14.15 -0.41 -7.57
CA ASP A 146 14.31 0.89 -8.23
C ASP A 146 13.06 1.76 -8.08
N ILE A 147 11.87 1.15 -8.16
CA ILE A 147 10.60 1.86 -7.94
C ILE A 147 10.48 2.25 -6.47
N GLU A 148 10.75 1.32 -5.55
CA GLU A 148 10.66 1.60 -4.12
C GLU A 148 11.62 2.69 -3.67
N LYS A 149 12.86 2.67 -4.17
CA LYS A 149 13.84 3.73 -3.94
C LYS A 149 13.38 5.08 -4.47
N LYS A 150 12.68 5.09 -5.62
CA LYS A 150 12.21 6.32 -6.27
C LYS A 150 11.03 6.96 -5.53
N TYR A 151 10.07 6.16 -5.07
CA TYR A 151 8.86 6.65 -4.40
C TYR A 151 8.98 6.69 -2.88
N GLY A 152 10.05 6.11 -2.32
CA GLY A 152 10.30 6.04 -0.87
C GLY A 152 9.40 5.02 -0.18
N SER A 153 9.65 4.68 1.08
CA SER A 153 8.89 3.63 1.78
C SER A 153 7.40 3.92 1.98
N SER A 154 6.99 5.20 1.94
CA SER A 154 5.60 5.61 2.24
C SER A 154 4.58 5.19 1.18
N HIS A 155 5.00 4.93 -0.06
CA HIS A 155 4.06 4.58 -1.13
C HIS A 155 3.41 3.19 -0.98
N LEU A 156 4.00 2.30 -0.19
CA LEU A 156 3.45 0.96 0.11
C LEU A 156 2.83 0.86 1.51
N GLY A 157 2.83 1.95 2.28
CA GLY A 157 2.15 2.01 3.56
C GLY A 157 0.63 2.13 3.37
N LEU A 158 -0.13 1.66 4.35
CA LEU A 158 -1.59 1.75 4.32
C LEU A 158 -2.05 3.18 4.59
N THR A 159 -3.04 3.67 3.85
CA THR A 159 -3.69 4.95 4.13
C THR A 159 -4.47 4.92 5.44
N LYS A 160 -4.95 6.08 5.90
CA LYS A 160 -5.84 6.17 7.07
C LYS A 160 -7.11 5.35 6.84
N GLU A 161 -7.69 5.43 5.65
CA GLU A 161 -8.90 4.72 5.24
C GLU A 161 -8.67 3.21 5.27
N ALA A 162 -7.54 2.73 4.72
CA ALA A 162 -7.21 1.30 4.73
C ALA A 162 -6.96 0.77 6.15
N ARG A 163 -6.29 1.55 7.01
CA ARG A 163 -6.12 1.19 8.44
C ARG A 163 -7.47 1.12 9.16
N ALA A 164 -8.35 2.10 8.93
CA ALA A 164 -9.70 2.09 9.51
C ALA A 164 -10.50 0.87 9.04
N HIS A 165 -10.43 0.54 7.75
CA HIS A 165 -11.09 -0.63 7.17
C HIS A 165 -10.60 -1.94 7.81
N LEU A 166 -9.29 -2.12 8.03
CA LEU A 166 -8.78 -3.30 8.76
C LEU A 166 -9.27 -3.36 10.20
N VAL A 167 -9.26 -2.22 10.89
CA VAL A 167 -9.72 -2.17 12.29
C VAL A 167 -11.20 -2.53 12.38
N GLU A 168 -12.04 -1.95 11.54
CA GLU A 168 -13.49 -2.14 11.57
C GLU A 168 -13.88 -3.57 11.15
N TYR A 169 -13.37 -4.06 10.02
CA TYR A 169 -13.88 -5.30 9.42
C TYR A 169 -13.06 -6.55 9.77
N ARG A 170 -11.86 -6.41 10.33
CA ARG A 170 -11.01 -7.57 10.68
C ARG A 170 -10.69 -7.61 12.17
N LEU A 171 -10.07 -6.57 12.72
CA LEU A 171 -9.58 -6.59 14.09
C LEU A 171 -10.70 -6.48 15.12
N THR A 172 -11.69 -5.61 14.92
CA THR A 172 -12.80 -5.43 15.86
C THR A 172 -13.60 -6.73 16.04
N PRO A 173 -14.00 -7.45 14.96
CA PRO A 173 -14.63 -8.76 15.11
C PRO A 173 -13.77 -9.78 15.85
N ALA A 174 -12.47 -9.87 15.53
CA ALA A 174 -11.56 -10.82 16.16
C ALA A 174 -11.39 -10.54 17.67
N ILE A 175 -11.18 -9.28 18.04
CA ILE A 175 -11.07 -8.85 19.43
C ILE A 175 -12.40 -9.09 20.16
N THR A 176 -13.53 -8.78 19.52
CA THR A 176 -14.86 -9.02 20.11
C THR A 176 -15.09 -10.50 20.38
N ASN A 177 -14.67 -11.38 19.47
CA ASN A 177 -14.77 -12.83 19.65
C ASN A 177 -13.88 -13.32 20.80
N LEU A 178 -12.62 -12.85 20.88
CA LEU A 178 -11.73 -13.17 22.00
C LEU A 178 -12.37 -12.76 23.35
N LEU A 179 -12.93 -11.56 23.43
CA LEU A 179 -13.60 -11.08 24.65
C LEU A 179 -14.79 -11.97 25.04
N LYS A 180 -15.61 -12.38 24.05
CA LYS A 180 -16.74 -13.29 24.26
C LYS A 180 -16.31 -14.67 24.72
N GLU A 181 -15.25 -15.25 24.13
CA GLU A 181 -14.70 -16.55 24.51
C GLU A 181 -14.22 -16.56 25.96
N LEU A 182 -13.66 -15.44 26.43
CA LEU A 182 -13.27 -15.25 27.83
C LEU A 182 -14.46 -14.90 28.74
N GLY A 183 -15.67 -14.75 28.18
CA GLY A 183 -16.90 -14.44 28.90
C GLY A 183 -17.00 -12.99 29.37
N PHE A 184 -16.28 -12.07 28.73
CA PHE A 184 -16.54 -10.63 28.84
C PHE A 184 -17.77 -10.29 27.99
N LYS A 185 -18.62 -9.39 28.49
CA LYS A 185 -19.84 -8.93 27.82
C LYS A 185 -19.61 -7.57 27.19
#